data_AF-A0A3D3LFV6-F1
#
_entry.id   AF-A0A3D3LFV6-F1
#
_cell.length_a   1.000
_cell.length_b   1.000
_cell.length_c   1.000
_cell.angle_alpha   90.00
_cell.angle_beta   90.00
_cell.angle_gamma   90.00
#
_symmetry.space_group_name_H-M   'P 1'
#
loop_
_entity.id
_entity.type
_entity.pdbx_description
1 polymer ?
#
loop_
_entity_poly.entity_id
_entity_poly.type
_entity_poly.pdbx_seq_one_letter_code
_entity_poly.pdbx_strand_id
1 'polypeptide(L)'
;MSESSSKQCPQCGADVPVSAEGLCPRCLMAQIVEPTQDGGPNNAALPPLTPEELAPHFPQLEILECLGRGGMGVVYKARQKSLNRLVALKLLAPERADDPQFAARFEKEAQALAALNHPHIVAVHDFGQAGGFYYLLMEFVDGVNLRQLLQTKKLTPKEALSIVPPVCDALQCAHDHGIVHRDIKPENLLIDKTGVVKIADFGIAKIYSSPLAPREEQSTPSHDAATMPFGTPDYAAPEQANGAADHRADIYSLGVVLYEMLAGERPKENITPPSKRVQVDIRIDE
;
A
#
# COMPACT_ATOMS: atom_id res chain seq x y z
N MET A 1 5.80 -35.79 -21.46
CA MET A 1 5.32 -34.44 -21.83
C MET A 1 4.55 -33.94 -20.61
N SER A 2 5.15 -33.08 -19.81
CA SER A 2 4.58 -32.61 -18.55
C SER A 2 3.51 -31.56 -18.82
N GLU A 3 2.25 -31.90 -18.62
CA GLU A 3 1.15 -30.94 -18.56
C GLU A 3 1.41 -29.98 -17.38
N SER A 4 1.85 -28.76 -17.71
CA SER A 4 1.85 -27.65 -16.76
C SER A 4 0.39 -27.28 -16.48
N SER A 5 -0.21 -27.88 -15.46
CA SER A 5 -1.50 -27.42 -14.93
C SER A 5 -1.37 -25.93 -14.59
N SER A 6 -2.21 -25.07 -15.16
CA SER A 6 -2.34 -23.67 -14.79
C SER A 6 -3.71 -23.47 -14.11
N LYS A 7 -3.79 -22.59 -13.12
CA LYS A 7 -5.05 -22.08 -12.58
C LYS A 7 -5.33 -20.72 -13.20
N GLN A 8 -6.58 -20.27 -13.23
CA GLN A 8 -6.93 -18.92 -13.70
C GLN A 8 -7.15 -17.96 -12.53
N CYS A 9 -6.65 -16.73 -12.66
CA CYS A 9 -6.86 -15.65 -11.70
C CYS A 9 -8.35 -15.30 -11.60
N PRO A 10 -8.96 -15.29 -10.40
CA PRO A 10 -10.41 -15.07 -10.28
C PRO A 10 -10.84 -13.63 -10.59
N GLN A 11 -9.92 -12.66 -10.61
CA GLN A 11 -10.24 -11.26 -10.94
C GLN A 11 -10.11 -10.93 -12.43
N CYS A 12 -9.23 -11.61 -13.17
CA CYS A 12 -8.98 -11.24 -14.57
C CYS A 12 -8.75 -12.40 -15.55
N GLY A 13 -8.86 -13.64 -15.08
CA GLY A 13 -8.76 -14.85 -15.91
C GLY A 13 -7.34 -15.24 -16.36
N ALA A 14 -6.30 -14.48 -16.01
CA ALA A 14 -4.91 -14.78 -16.41
C ALA A 14 -4.39 -16.09 -15.78
N ASP A 15 -3.57 -16.84 -16.52
CA ASP A 15 -2.93 -18.06 -16.01
C ASP A 15 -1.97 -17.75 -14.85
N VAL A 16 -2.13 -18.49 -13.76
CA VAL A 16 -1.28 -18.47 -12.57
C VAL A 16 -0.76 -19.87 -12.27
N PRO A 17 0.49 -20.00 -11.77
CA PRO A 17 1.03 -21.29 -11.34
C PRO A 17 0.10 -21.96 -10.34
N VAL A 18 -0.04 -23.30 -10.37
CA VAL A 18 -0.93 -24.05 -9.44
C VAL A 18 -0.63 -23.75 -7.96
N SER A 19 0.63 -23.40 -7.67
CA SER A 19 1.13 -23.03 -6.34
C SER A 19 0.73 -21.64 -5.88
N ALA A 20 0.21 -20.78 -6.76
CA ALA A 20 -0.31 -19.47 -6.39
C ALA A 20 -1.76 -19.61 -5.89
N GLU A 21 -1.99 -19.31 -4.62
CA GLU A 21 -3.33 -19.17 -4.04
C GLU A 21 -3.76 -17.70 -4.15
N GLY A 22 -4.75 -17.39 -5.00
CA GLY A 22 -5.35 -16.06 -5.08
C GLY A 22 -5.19 -15.35 -6.43
N LEU A 23 -5.00 -14.02 -6.40
CA LEU A 23 -4.90 -13.19 -7.60
C LEU A 23 -3.54 -13.36 -8.28
N CYS A 24 -3.50 -13.13 -9.60
CA CYS A 24 -2.24 -13.02 -10.30
C CYS A 24 -1.44 -11.78 -9.80
N PRO A 25 -0.11 -11.77 -9.96
CA PRO A 25 0.74 -10.64 -9.52
C PRO A 25 0.30 -9.28 -10.07
N ARG A 26 -0.40 -9.29 -11.21
CA ARG A 26 -1.04 -8.09 -11.75
C ARG A 26 -2.16 -7.56 -10.85
N CYS A 27 -3.15 -8.41 -10.61
CA CYS A 27 -4.32 -8.06 -9.81
C CYS A 27 -3.96 -7.86 -8.32
N LEU A 28 -2.86 -8.46 -7.85
CA LEU A 28 -2.23 -8.07 -6.59
C LEU A 28 -1.93 -6.56 -6.55
N MET A 29 -1.03 -6.13 -7.43
CA MET A 29 -0.50 -4.77 -7.34
C MET A 29 -1.59 -3.73 -7.66
N ALA A 30 -2.69 -4.16 -8.31
CA ALA A 30 -3.89 -3.37 -8.51
C ALA A 30 -4.52 -2.86 -7.21
N GLN A 31 -4.60 -3.74 -6.22
CA GLN A 31 -5.33 -3.49 -4.98
C GLN A 31 -4.59 -2.58 -4.01
N ILE A 32 -3.26 -2.46 -4.17
CA ILE A 32 -2.48 -1.41 -3.50
C ILE A 32 -3.02 -0.03 -3.90
N VAL A 33 -3.55 0.07 -5.11
CA VAL A 33 -4.04 1.32 -5.68
C VAL A 33 -5.54 1.50 -5.42
N GLU A 34 -6.37 0.45 -5.45
CA GLU A 34 -7.83 0.59 -5.32
C GLU A 34 -8.29 1.29 -4.02
N PRO A 35 -9.18 2.31 -4.09
CA PRO A 35 -9.87 2.81 -2.91
C PRO A 35 -10.90 1.77 -2.44
N THR A 36 -10.87 1.41 -1.16
CA THR A 36 -11.88 0.55 -0.54
C THR A 36 -13.20 1.33 -0.34
N GLN A 37 -13.97 1.43 -1.43
CA GLN A 37 -15.39 1.80 -1.67
C GLN A 37 -15.96 3.20 -1.33
N ASP A 38 -16.85 3.61 -2.26
CA ASP A 38 -17.90 4.65 -2.27
C ASP A 38 -17.52 6.13 -2.12
N GLY A 39 -16.64 6.59 -3.00
CA GLY A 39 -16.82 7.94 -3.56
C GLY A 39 -18.02 7.91 -4.52
N GLY A 40 -19.08 8.66 -4.21
CA GLY A 40 -20.28 8.77 -5.04
C GLY A 40 -20.01 9.12 -6.52
N PRO A 41 -20.99 8.98 -7.40
CA PRO A 41 -20.80 9.04 -8.85
C PRO A 41 -20.61 10.49 -9.30
N ASN A 42 -19.38 11.02 -9.21
CA ASN A 42 -18.91 12.14 -10.03
C ASN A 42 -17.45 12.53 -9.73
N ASN A 43 -16.53 11.69 -10.19
CA ASN A 43 -15.37 12.23 -10.87
C ASN A 43 -15.01 11.20 -11.94
N ALA A 44 -15.46 11.42 -13.17
CA ALA A 44 -15.10 10.60 -14.32
C ALA A 44 -13.61 10.83 -14.62
N ALA A 45 -12.77 10.31 -13.75
CA ALA A 45 -11.34 10.43 -13.83
C ALA A 45 -10.91 9.68 -15.09
N LEU A 46 -10.18 10.35 -15.98
CA LEU A 46 -9.77 9.84 -17.30
C LEU A 46 -9.25 8.40 -17.19
N PRO A 47 -9.53 7.52 -18.16
CA PRO A 47 -9.04 6.14 -18.15
C PRO A 47 -7.51 6.15 -17.98
N PRO A 48 -6.93 5.17 -17.24
CA PRO A 48 -5.49 5.08 -17.09
C PRO A 48 -4.85 4.97 -18.48
N LEU A 49 -3.76 5.69 -18.68
CA LEU A 49 -3.01 5.65 -19.94
C LEU A 49 -2.58 4.22 -20.24
N THR A 50 -2.62 3.86 -21.51
CA THR A 50 -2.16 2.57 -22.01
C THR A 50 -0.62 2.48 -21.95
N PRO A 51 -0.06 1.26 -21.92
CA PRO A 51 1.39 1.08 -22.05
C PRO A 51 2.00 1.76 -23.27
N GLU A 52 1.28 1.79 -24.40
CA GLU A 52 1.72 2.42 -25.65
C GLU A 52 1.80 3.95 -25.52
N GLU A 53 0.84 4.57 -24.84
CA GLU A 53 0.84 6.01 -24.56
C GLU A 53 1.96 6.42 -23.59
N LEU A 54 2.33 5.54 -22.66
CA LEU A 54 3.40 5.80 -21.68
C LEU A 54 4.81 5.54 -22.21
N ALA A 55 4.98 4.64 -23.18
CA ALA A 55 6.28 4.23 -23.68
C ALA A 55 7.19 5.39 -24.15
N PRO A 56 6.69 6.45 -24.83
CA PRO A 56 7.52 7.61 -25.20
C PRO A 56 8.08 8.40 -24.01
N HIS A 57 7.39 8.38 -22.87
CA HIS A 57 7.79 9.12 -21.67
C HIS A 57 8.79 8.36 -20.82
N PHE A 58 8.85 7.03 -20.96
CA PHE A 58 9.73 6.15 -20.20
C PHE A 58 10.56 5.25 -21.13
N PRO A 59 11.44 5.80 -21.99
CA PRO A 59 12.19 5.01 -22.97
C PRO A 59 13.09 3.93 -22.35
N GLN A 60 13.52 4.13 -21.11
CA GLN A 60 14.30 3.17 -20.31
C GLN A 60 13.48 1.97 -19.82
N LEU A 61 12.16 2.04 -19.90
CA LEU A 61 11.23 0.99 -19.48
C LEU A 61 10.52 0.39 -20.69
N GLU A 62 10.11 -0.86 -20.53
CA GLU A 62 9.07 -1.49 -21.32
C GLU A 62 7.85 -1.63 -20.41
N ILE A 63 6.83 -0.81 -20.63
CA ILE A 63 5.59 -0.87 -19.86
C ILE A 63 4.80 -2.08 -20.33
N LEU A 64 4.44 -2.98 -19.41
CA LEU A 64 3.80 -4.25 -19.73
C LEU A 64 2.29 -4.17 -19.58
N GLU A 65 1.82 -3.71 -18.41
CA GLU A 65 0.39 -3.64 -18.12
C GLU A 65 0.08 -2.69 -16.95
N CYS A 66 -1.14 -2.15 -16.94
CA CYS A 66 -1.68 -1.47 -15.77
C CYS A 66 -1.97 -2.49 -14.67
N LEU A 67 -1.43 -2.25 -13.50
CA LEU A 67 -1.66 -3.05 -12.31
C LEU A 67 -2.98 -2.61 -11.70
N GLY A 68 -3.13 -1.33 -11.34
CA GLY A 68 -4.41 -0.76 -10.93
C GLY A 68 -4.35 0.73 -10.66
N ARG A 69 -5.50 1.27 -10.21
CA ARG A 69 -5.75 2.71 -10.07
C ARG A 69 -6.35 3.05 -8.71
N GLY A 70 -5.95 4.20 -8.20
CA GLY A 70 -6.32 4.71 -6.88
C GLY A 70 -6.46 6.19 -6.75
N GLY A 71 -6.87 6.62 -5.55
CA GLY A 71 -6.93 8.04 -5.19
C GLY A 71 -5.58 8.76 -5.25
N MET A 72 -4.47 8.01 -5.17
CA MET A 72 -3.10 8.55 -5.20
C MET A 72 -2.36 8.26 -6.52
N GLY A 73 -3.02 7.75 -7.56
CA GLY A 73 -2.38 7.53 -8.86
C GLY A 73 -2.68 6.19 -9.53
N VAL A 74 -1.82 5.78 -10.46
CA VAL A 74 -1.94 4.53 -11.23
C VAL A 74 -0.61 3.79 -11.18
N VAL A 75 -0.65 2.48 -10.94
CA VAL A 75 0.55 1.63 -10.88
C VAL A 75 0.60 0.74 -12.10
N TYR A 76 1.77 0.64 -12.73
CA TYR A 76 2.04 -0.17 -13.91
C TYR A 76 3.16 -1.16 -13.63
N LYS A 77 3.07 -2.34 -14.23
CA LYS A 77 4.16 -3.29 -14.29
C LYS A 77 5.02 -2.91 -15.48
N ALA A 78 6.33 -2.82 -15.27
CA ALA A 78 7.27 -2.54 -16.33
C ALA A 78 8.52 -3.42 -16.19
N ARG A 79 9.26 -3.53 -17.28
CA ARG A 79 10.60 -4.10 -17.29
C ARG A 79 11.62 -2.98 -17.50
N GLN A 80 12.56 -2.84 -16.57
CA GLN A 80 13.69 -1.94 -16.75
C GLN A 80 14.69 -2.57 -17.72
N LYS A 81 14.84 -1.98 -18.91
CA LYS A 81 15.60 -2.58 -20.03
C LYS A 81 17.06 -2.82 -19.70
N SER A 82 17.71 -1.88 -19.02
CA SER A 82 19.15 -1.91 -18.71
C SER A 82 19.55 -3.06 -17.77
N LEU A 83 18.69 -3.40 -16.81
CA LEU A 83 18.94 -4.45 -15.81
C LEU A 83 18.13 -5.72 -16.07
N ASN A 84 17.25 -5.70 -17.08
CA ASN A 84 16.32 -6.78 -17.39
C ASN A 84 15.55 -7.31 -16.17
N ARG A 85 15.03 -6.39 -15.34
CA ARG A 85 14.26 -6.71 -14.13
C ARG A 85 12.85 -6.12 -14.18
N LEU A 86 11.91 -6.77 -13.51
CA LEU A 86 10.57 -6.23 -13.29
C LEU A 86 10.60 -5.13 -12.24
N VAL A 87 9.81 -4.09 -12.47
CA VAL A 87 9.65 -2.91 -11.61
C VAL A 87 8.19 -2.46 -11.62
N ALA A 88 7.77 -1.79 -10.55
CA ALA A 88 6.48 -1.13 -10.46
C ALA A 88 6.67 0.37 -10.73
N LEU A 89 5.94 0.91 -11.70
CA LEU A 89 5.92 2.34 -12.01
C LEU A 89 4.61 2.94 -11.48
N LYS A 90 4.69 3.74 -10.43
CA LYS A 90 3.54 4.48 -9.88
C LYS A 90 3.55 5.90 -10.43
N LEU A 91 2.55 6.23 -11.23
CA LEU A 91 2.30 7.59 -11.73
C LEU A 91 1.37 8.30 -10.77
N LEU A 92 1.82 9.44 -10.25
CA LEU A 92 1.07 10.29 -9.34
C LEU A 92 0.21 11.28 -10.14
N ALA A 93 -1.02 11.48 -9.67
CA ALA A 93 -2.10 12.18 -10.38
C ALA A 93 -1.63 13.43 -11.17
N PRO A 94 -1.78 13.44 -12.51
CA PRO A 94 -1.29 14.51 -13.40
C PRO A 94 -1.96 15.87 -13.17
N GLU A 95 -3.17 15.89 -12.60
CA GLU A 95 -3.95 17.10 -12.33
C GLU A 95 -3.24 18.06 -11.34
N ARG A 96 -2.23 17.58 -10.61
CA ARG A 96 -1.42 18.37 -9.67
C ARG A 96 0.02 18.57 -10.14
N ALA A 97 0.35 18.20 -11.38
CA ALA A 97 1.71 18.27 -11.91
C ALA A 97 2.29 19.69 -11.87
N ASP A 98 1.43 20.70 -12.05
CA ASP A 98 1.78 22.12 -12.11
C ASP A 98 1.73 22.83 -10.75
N ASP A 99 1.42 22.15 -9.64
CA ASP A 99 1.45 22.74 -8.29
C ASP A 99 2.89 22.75 -7.74
N PRO A 100 3.57 23.91 -7.62
CA PRO A 100 4.95 23.97 -7.14
C PRO A 100 5.09 23.50 -5.69
N GLN A 101 4.03 23.61 -4.88
CA GLN A 101 4.06 23.10 -3.52
C GLN A 101 3.97 21.57 -3.51
N PHE A 102 3.21 20.98 -4.43
CA PHE A 102 3.16 19.53 -4.60
C PHE A 102 4.52 19.00 -5.07
N ALA A 103 5.15 19.67 -6.05
CA ALA A 103 6.49 19.34 -6.54
C ALA A 103 7.52 19.27 -5.41
N ALA A 104 7.63 20.34 -4.60
CA ALA A 104 8.58 20.42 -3.50
C ALA A 104 8.31 19.37 -2.41
N ARG A 105 7.02 19.06 -2.13
CA ARG A 105 6.66 17.97 -1.21
C ARG A 105 7.02 16.61 -1.80
N PHE A 106 6.70 16.37 -3.06
CA PHE A 106 7.01 15.12 -3.74
C PHE A 106 8.49 14.82 -3.70
N GLU A 107 9.35 15.75 -4.11
CA GLU A 107 10.80 15.55 -4.09
C GLU A 107 11.32 15.25 -2.68
N LYS A 108 10.88 16.02 -1.68
CA LYS A 108 11.30 15.83 -0.29
C LYS A 108 10.89 14.47 0.26
N GLU A 109 9.65 14.07 0.07
CA GLU A 109 9.16 12.78 0.56
C GLU A 109 9.75 11.62 -0.24
N ALA A 110 9.91 11.74 -1.57
CA ALA A 110 10.53 10.71 -2.39
C ALA A 110 12.00 10.47 -2.02
N GLN A 111 12.76 11.52 -1.70
CA GLN A 111 14.12 11.41 -1.17
C GLN A 111 14.14 10.69 0.19
N ALA A 112 13.22 11.02 1.09
CA ALA A 112 13.11 10.36 2.38
C ALA A 112 12.78 8.86 2.22
N LEU A 113 11.87 8.52 1.31
CA LEU A 113 11.52 7.14 0.99
C LEU A 113 12.68 6.37 0.34
N ALA A 114 13.44 7.00 -0.56
CA ALA A 114 14.61 6.40 -1.20
C ALA A 114 15.76 6.13 -0.21
N ALA A 115 15.80 6.84 0.93
CA ALA A 115 16.77 6.59 1.98
C ALA A 115 16.45 5.33 2.82
N LEU A 116 15.22 4.82 2.77
CA LEU A 116 14.85 3.60 3.47
C LEU A 116 15.41 2.38 2.75
N ASN A 117 16.28 1.65 3.45
CA ASN A 117 16.80 0.37 2.98
C ASN A 117 16.52 -0.71 4.01
N HIS A 118 15.48 -1.50 3.79
CA HIS A 118 15.07 -2.57 4.69
C HIS A 118 14.43 -3.73 3.90
N PRO A 119 14.72 -5.00 4.22
CA PRO A 119 14.21 -6.15 3.46
C PRO A 119 12.68 -6.23 3.42
N HIS A 120 12.01 -5.73 4.46
CA HIS A 120 10.55 -5.74 4.61
C HIS A 120 9.88 -4.40 4.21
N ILE A 121 10.57 -3.55 3.45
CA ILE A 121 10.02 -2.33 2.83
C ILE A 121 10.19 -2.47 1.32
N VAL A 122 9.16 -2.11 0.54
CA VAL A 122 9.27 -2.02 -0.92
C VAL A 122 10.26 -0.93 -1.29
N ALA A 123 11.36 -1.30 -1.95
CA ALA A 123 12.41 -0.36 -2.28
C ALA A 123 11.98 0.63 -3.36
N VAL A 124 12.26 1.92 -3.16
CA VAL A 124 12.18 2.94 -4.21
C VAL A 124 13.50 2.96 -4.98
N HIS A 125 13.45 2.67 -6.27
CA HIS A 125 14.63 2.61 -7.15
C HIS A 125 14.95 3.95 -7.79
N ASP A 126 13.92 4.73 -8.13
CA ASP A 126 14.06 6.04 -8.77
C ASP A 126 12.77 6.85 -8.60
N PHE A 127 12.86 8.16 -8.78
CA PHE A 127 11.72 9.06 -8.80
C PHE A 127 12.00 10.25 -9.70
N GLY A 128 10.96 10.89 -10.22
CA GLY A 128 11.15 12.08 -11.04
C GLY A 128 9.89 12.55 -11.72
N GLN A 129 10.08 13.32 -12.79
CA GLN A 129 9.01 13.83 -13.64
C GLN A 129 9.24 13.41 -15.09
N ALA A 130 8.22 12.85 -15.74
CA ALA A 130 8.26 12.47 -17.15
C ALA A 130 6.88 12.61 -17.78
N GLY A 131 6.78 13.22 -18.96
CA GLY A 131 5.50 13.36 -19.68
C GLY A 131 4.43 14.16 -18.94
N GLY A 132 4.81 15.04 -18.01
CA GLY A 132 3.87 15.76 -17.14
C GLY A 132 3.40 14.96 -15.92
N PHE A 133 3.99 13.79 -15.65
CA PHE A 133 3.67 12.98 -14.47
C PHE A 133 4.83 12.99 -13.49
N TYR A 134 4.53 13.10 -12.20
CA TYR A 134 5.46 12.64 -11.17
C TYR A 134 5.38 11.12 -11.06
N TYR A 135 6.53 10.46 -10.92
CA TYR A 135 6.58 9.01 -10.86
C TYR A 135 7.48 8.50 -9.74
N LEU A 136 7.11 7.33 -9.20
CA LEU A 136 7.98 6.49 -8.38
C LEU A 136 8.23 5.19 -9.14
N LEU A 137 9.50 4.84 -9.30
CA LEU A 137 9.94 3.54 -9.80
C LEU A 137 10.34 2.69 -8.60
N MET A 138 9.67 1.56 -8.42
CA MET A 138 9.76 0.76 -7.19
C MET A 138 10.04 -0.70 -7.50
N GLU A 139 10.45 -1.43 -6.48
CA GLU A 139 10.51 -2.89 -6.48
C GLU A 139 9.16 -3.47 -6.90
N PHE A 140 9.18 -4.41 -7.84
CA PHE A 140 7.99 -5.21 -8.16
C PHE A 140 7.97 -6.45 -7.27
N VAL A 141 7.01 -6.51 -6.34
CA VAL A 141 6.81 -7.67 -5.47
C VAL A 141 5.91 -8.69 -6.18
N ASP A 142 6.48 -9.84 -6.52
CA ASP A 142 5.76 -10.94 -7.17
C ASP A 142 5.15 -11.87 -6.12
N GLY A 143 3.85 -11.71 -5.83
CA GLY A 143 3.14 -12.49 -4.81
C GLY A 143 1.67 -12.13 -4.63
N VAL A 144 1.20 -12.06 -3.38
CA VAL A 144 -0.15 -11.61 -2.97
C VAL A 144 -0.08 -10.54 -1.87
N ASN A 145 -1.18 -9.87 -1.55
CA ASN A 145 -1.25 -8.96 -0.40
C ASN A 145 -1.97 -9.70 0.73
N LEU A 146 -1.84 -9.18 1.95
CA LEU A 146 -2.46 -9.80 3.10
C LEU A 146 -3.99 -9.84 2.98
N ARG A 147 -4.64 -8.83 2.36
CA ARG A 147 -6.09 -8.85 2.12
C ARG A 147 -6.52 -10.11 1.37
N GLN A 148 -5.85 -10.41 0.27
CA GLN A 148 -6.14 -11.59 -0.56
C GLN A 148 -5.89 -12.87 0.21
N LEU A 149 -4.79 -12.93 0.96
CA LEU A 149 -4.48 -14.10 1.78
C LEU A 149 -5.57 -14.35 2.83
N LEU A 150 -6.10 -13.30 3.46
CA LEU A 150 -7.20 -13.39 4.43
C LEU A 150 -8.54 -13.79 3.78
N GLN A 151 -8.73 -13.50 2.49
CA GLN A 151 -9.92 -13.93 1.74
C GLN A 151 -9.85 -15.40 1.31
N THR A 152 -8.65 -15.93 1.05
CA THR A 152 -8.46 -17.32 0.61
C THR A 152 -8.38 -18.31 1.76
N LYS A 153 -7.87 -17.88 2.93
CA LYS A 153 -7.75 -18.75 4.10
C LYS A 153 -7.76 -17.98 5.42
N LYS A 154 -8.06 -18.72 6.50
CA LYS A 154 -7.80 -18.24 7.86
C LYS A 154 -6.33 -18.47 8.19
N LEU A 155 -5.68 -17.47 8.78
CA LEU A 155 -4.30 -17.60 9.23
C LEU A 155 -4.23 -18.30 10.59
N THR A 156 -3.23 -19.15 10.73
CA THR A 156 -2.82 -19.65 12.03
C THR A 156 -2.05 -18.57 12.79
N PRO A 157 -1.99 -18.64 14.13
CA PRO A 157 -1.18 -17.71 14.92
C PRO A 157 0.31 -17.73 14.52
N LYS A 158 0.82 -18.90 14.13
CA LYS A 158 2.19 -19.05 13.65
C LYS A 158 2.44 -18.30 12.35
N GLU A 159 1.48 -18.32 11.42
CA GLU A 159 1.57 -17.53 10.18
C GLU A 159 1.47 -16.03 10.48
N ALA A 160 0.59 -15.62 11.40
CA ALA A 160 0.54 -14.22 11.82
C ALA A 160 1.86 -13.74 12.43
N LEU A 161 2.49 -14.56 13.27
CA LEU A 161 3.81 -14.31 13.85
C LEU A 161 4.97 -14.36 12.84
N SER A 162 4.76 -14.90 11.64
CA SER A 162 5.75 -14.81 10.55
C SER A 162 5.67 -13.48 9.78
N ILE A 163 4.59 -12.73 9.97
CA ILE A 163 4.29 -11.49 9.25
C ILE A 163 4.49 -10.27 10.16
N VAL A 164 3.92 -10.29 11.37
CA VAL A 164 3.87 -9.09 12.23
C VAL A 164 5.23 -8.62 12.72
N PRO A 165 6.12 -9.48 13.27
CA PRO A 165 7.43 -9.01 13.73
C PRO A 165 8.29 -8.37 12.62
N PRO A 166 8.40 -8.95 11.40
CA PRO A 166 9.06 -8.27 10.28
C PRO A 166 8.46 -6.92 9.89
N VAL A 167 7.13 -6.78 10.01
CA VAL A 167 6.43 -5.51 9.78
C VAL A 167 6.77 -4.50 10.87
N CYS A 168 6.85 -4.92 12.14
CA CYS A 168 7.32 -4.07 13.23
C CYS A 168 8.75 -3.57 12.99
N ASP A 169 9.68 -4.45 12.57
CA ASP A 169 11.07 -4.06 12.27
C ASP A 169 11.13 -3.03 11.13
N ALA A 170 10.32 -3.22 10.10
CA ALA A 170 10.20 -2.26 9.00
C ALA A 170 9.61 -0.91 9.43
N LEU A 171 8.56 -0.93 10.25
CA LEU A 171 7.97 0.29 10.80
C LEU A 171 8.97 1.04 11.68
N GLN A 172 9.69 0.34 12.56
CA GLN A 172 10.73 0.93 13.39
C GLN A 172 11.80 1.60 12.52
N CYS A 173 12.29 0.92 11.47
CA CYS A 173 13.24 1.49 10.53
C CYS A 173 12.71 2.80 9.90
N ALA A 174 11.45 2.84 9.46
CA ALA A 174 10.85 4.05 8.93
C ALA A 174 10.71 5.16 9.99
N HIS A 175 10.27 4.80 11.20
CA HIS A 175 10.07 5.72 12.31
C HIS A 175 11.39 6.37 12.76
N ASP A 176 12.49 5.61 12.78
CA ASP A 176 13.83 6.11 13.10
C ASP A 176 14.32 7.15 12.07
N HIS A 177 13.80 7.09 10.83
CA HIS A 177 14.05 8.08 9.78
C HIS A 177 13.00 9.20 9.77
N GLY A 178 12.10 9.26 10.76
CA GLY A 178 11.04 10.26 10.87
C GLY A 178 9.91 10.11 9.85
N ILE A 179 9.77 8.92 9.25
CA ILE A 179 8.76 8.59 8.26
C ILE A 179 7.65 7.78 8.95
N VAL A 180 6.41 8.26 8.87
CA VAL A 180 5.22 7.56 9.39
C VAL A 180 4.40 7.09 8.19
N HIS A 181 3.95 5.84 8.19
CA HIS A 181 3.24 5.24 7.08
C HIS A 181 1.82 5.81 6.90
N ARG A 182 1.04 5.88 8.00
CA ARG A 182 -0.32 6.43 8.13
C ARG A 182 -1.45 5.66 7.45
N ASP A 183 -1.14 4.67 6.63
CA ASP A 183 -2.15 3.83 5.96
C ASP A 183 -1.80 2.34 6.03
N ILE A 184 -1.39 1.85 7.22
CA ILE A 184 -1.12 0.41 7.40
C ILE A 184 -2.44 -0.36 7.33
N LYS A 185 -2.54 -1.27 6.37
CA LYS A 185 -3.71 -2.11 6.11
C LYS A 185 -3.32 -3.35 5.31
N PRO A 186 -4.16 -4.40 5.25
CA PRO A 186 -3.81 -5.64 4.58
C PRO A 186 -3.46 -5.50 3.09
N GLU A 187 -3.99 -4.48 2.41
CA GLU A 187 -3.71 -4.19 1.00
C GLU A 187 -2.27 -3.68 0.77
N ASN A 188 -1.67 -3.01 1.77
CA ASN A 188 -0.32 -2.45 1.73
C ASN A 188 0.76 -3.40 2.27
N LEU A 189 0.37 -4.58 2.75
CA LEU A 189 1.28 -5.64 3.19
C LEU A 189 1.38 -6.71 2.12
N LEU A 190 2.46 -6.65 1.33
CA LEU A 190 2.73 -7.58 0.24
C LEU A 190 3.50 -8.78 0.77
N ILE A 191 3.21 -9.97 0.25
CA ILE A 191 3.88 -11.21 0.58
C ILE A 191 4.33 -11.81 -0.73
N ASP A 192 5.64 -11.88 -0.93
CA ASP A 192 6.20 -12.45 -2.16
C ASP A 192 6.03 -13.98 -2.22
N LYS A 193 6.35 -14.57 -3.37
CA LYS A 193 6.30 -16.03 -3.59
C LYS A 193 7.21 -16.84 -2.66
N THR A 194 8.18 -16.22 -2.00
CA THR A 194 9.06 -16.86 -1.02
C THR A 194 8.50 -16.77 0.40
N GLY A 195 7.39 -16.05 0.59
CA GLY A 195 6.73 -15.84 1.88
C GLY A 195 7.24 -14.63 2.66
N VAL A 196 8.06 -13.77 2.04
CA VAL A 196 8.61 -12.57 2.69
C VAL A 196 7.59 -11.44 2.61
N VAL A 197 7.23 -10.88 3.77
CA VAL A 197 6.37 -9.69 3.84
C VAL A 197 7.15 -8.41 3.55
N LYS A 198 6.54 -7.48 2.81
CA LYS A 198 7.04 -6.14 2.51
C LYS A 198 5.92 -5.12 2.62
N ILE A 199 6.21 -3.99 3.25
CA ILE A 199 5.30 -2.84 3.34
C ILE A 199 5.46 -1.99 2.08
N ALA A 200 4.36 -1.73 1.39
CA ALA A 200 4.27 -0.85 0.23
C ALA A 200 3.66 0.51 0.59
N ASP A 201 3.77 1.52 -0.29
CA ASP A 201 3.03 2.79 -0.19
C ASP A 201 3.34 3.72 1.01
N PHE A 202 4.53 3.58 1.61
CA PHE A 202 5.00 4.50 2.64
C PHE A 202 4.87 5.97 2.24
N GLY A 203 4.28 6.78 3.12
CA GLY A 203 4.41 8.25 3.10
C GLY A 203 3.75 8.98 1.91
N ILE A 204 3.16 8.25 0.95
CA ILE A 204 2.55 8.86 -0.24
C ILE A 204 1.38 9.77 0.15
N ALA A 205 0.60 9.42 1.18
CA ALA A 205 -0.48 10.25 1.71
C ALA A 205 -0.01 11.67 2.12
N LYS A 206 1.24 11.80 2.60
CA LYS A 206 1.81 13.09 3.03
C LYS A 206 2.14 14.01 1.85
N ILE A 207 2.49 13.43 0.69
CA ILE A 207 2.68 14.16 -0.56
C ILE A 207 1.38 14.85 -0.99
N TYR A 208 0.24 14.18 -0.76
CA TYR A 208 -1.09 14.67 -1.13
C TYR A 208 -1.76 15.58 -0.08
N SER A 209 -1.27 15.60 1.16
CA SER A 209 -1.79 16.46 2.23
C SER A 209 -1.35 17.94 2.07
N SER A 210 -2.30 18.87 2.23
CA SER A 210 -2.05 20.32 2.18
C SER A 210 -1.52 20.86 3.52
N PRO A 211 -0.68 21.92 3.56
CA PRO A 211 -0.12 22.49 4.79
C PRO A 211 -1.12 23.24 5.71
N LEU A 212 -2.43 23.15 5.48
CA LEU A 212 -3.45 23.71 6.38
C LEU A 212 -3.60 22.87 7.66
N ALA A 213 -2.48 22.56 8.29
CA ALA A 213 -2.36 22.29 9.71
C ALA A 213 -0.93 22.70 10.08
N PRO A 214 -0.72 23.96 10.48
CA PRO A 214 0.54 24.35 11.08
C PRO A 214 0.85 23.41 12.23
N ARG A 215 2.09 22.91 12.24
CA ARG A 215 2.74 22.47 13.46
C ARG A 215 2.88 23.70 14.34
N GLU A 216 1.95 23.95 15.24
CA GLU A 216 2.14 24.74 16.45
C GLU A 216 0.90 24.65 17.34
N GLU A 217 1.14 24.55 18.63
CA GLU A 217 0.17 24.54 19.70
C GLU A 217 -0.79 25.74 19.60
N GLN A 218 -2.05 25.53 19.19
CA GLN A 218 -3.27 26.21 19.69
C GLN A 218 -4.49 26.00 18.76
N SER A 219 -5.58 25.50 19.36
CA SER A 219 -7.01 25.87 19.16
C SER A 219 -7.54 25.97 17.71
N THR A 220 -8.53 25.20 17.24
CA THR A 220 -9.91 24.96 17.74
C THR A 220 -10.54 23.78 16.96
N PRO A 221 -11.52 23.02 17.50
CA PRO A 221 -12.16 21.93 16.78
C PRO A 221 -13.21 22.46 15.78
N SER A 222 -12.88 22.46 14.49
CA SER A 222 -13.91 22.54 13.43
C SER A 222 -14.54 21.17 13.26
N HIS A 223 -15.78 21.04 13.73
CA HIS A 223 -16.65 19.87 13.55
C HIS A 223 -17.13 19.77 12.09
N ASP A 224 -16.22 19.54 11.15
CA ASP A 224 -16.58 19.05 9.82
C ASP A 224 -16.24 17.56 9.77
N ALA A 225 -17.17 16.76 10.27
CA ALA A 225 -17.17 15.31 10.12
C ALA A 225 -17.55 14.94 8.66
N ALA A 226 -16.71 15.32 7.70
CA ALA A 226 -16.81 14.86 6.33
C ALA A 226 -15.45 15.05 5.64
N THR A 227 -14.92 13.95 5.13
CA THR A 227 -13.69 13.86 4.34
C THR A 227 -12.41 13.83 5.17
N MET A 228 -12.14 12.67 5.78
CA MET A 228 -10.76 12.21 5.96
C MET A 228 -10.08 12.22 4.59
N PRO A 229 -9.09 13.09 4.32
CA PRO A 229 -8.59 13.25 2.96
C PRO A 229 -7.79 12.04 2.48
N PHE A 230 -7.23 11.23 3.39
CA PHE A 230 -6.37 10.09 3.05
C PHE A 230 -6.46 8.98 4.11
N GLY A 231 -6.83 7.76 3.71
CA GLY A 231 -6.84 6.54 4.53
C GLY A 231 -8.19 5.81 4.54
N THR A 232 -8.17 4.48 4.70
CA THR A 232 -9.39 3.69 4.96
C THR A 232 -9.76 3.85 6.44
N PRO A 233 -10.97 4.36 6.79
CA PRO A 233 -11.33 4.63 8.19
C PRO A 233 -11.28 3.38 9.07
N ASP A 234 -11.39 2.19 8.47
CA ASP A 234 -11.48 0.92 9.19
C ASP A 234 -10.18 0.48 9.88
N TYR A 235 -9.02 1.02 9.48
CA TYR A 235 -7.71 0.70 10.09
C TYR A 235 -7.04 1.94 10.72
N ALA A 236 -7.57 3.13 10.44
CA ALA A 236 -6.97 4.37 10.89
C ALA A 236 -7.09 4.53 12.41
N ALA A 237 -6.02 5.04 13.02
CA ALA A 237 -6.05 5.42 14.42
C ALA A 237 -7.02 6.59 14.64
N PRO A 238 -7.76 6.63 15.76
CA PRO A 238 -8.77 7.68 16.00
C PRO A 238 -8.16 9.09 15.98
N GLU A 239 -6.92 9.26 16.42
CA GLU A 239 -6.19 10.53 16.39
C GLU A 239 -5.85 11.02 14.98
N GLN A 240 -5.86 10.15 13.96
CA GLN A 240 -5.67 10.56 12.57
C GLN A 240 -6.79 11.48 12.09
N ALA A 241 -8.00 11.35 12.63
CA ALA A 241 -9.12 12.24 12.32
C ALA A 241 -8.87 13.68 12.79
N ASN A 242 -8.03 13.86 13.80
CA ASN A 242 -7.70 15.16 14.36
C ASN A 242 -6.40 15.74 13.78
N GLY A 243 -5.78 15.09 12.80
CA GLY A 243 -4.54 15.54 12.14
C GLY A 243 -3.26 15.39 12.97
N ALA A 244 -3.33 14.81 14.17
CA ALA A 244 -2.23 14.75 15.15
C ALA A 244 -1.51 13.39 15.20
N ALA A 245 -1.48 12.65 14.10
CA ALA A 245 -0.93 11.30 14.06
C ALA A 245 0.60 11.26 13.91
N ASP A 246 1.25 10.69 14.94
CA ASP A 246 2.66 10.30 14.93
C ASP A 246 2.82 8.79 14.64
N HIS A 247 4.02 8.25 14.88
CA HIS A 247 4.35 6.85 14.64
C HIS A 247 3.42 5.85 15.35
N ARG A 248 2.76 6.24 16.45
CA ARG A 248 1.82 5.39 17.19
C ARG A 248 0.57 5.04 16.38
N ALA A 249 0.21 5.87 15.40
CA ALA A 249 -0.89 5.56 14.50
C ALA A 249 -0.61 4.29 13.67
N ASP A 250 0.63 4.09 13.24
CA ASP A 250 1.01 2.85 12.52
C ASP A 250 0.92 1.62 13.41
N ILE A 251 1.25 1.77 14.70
CA ILE A 251 1.15 0.69 15.70
C ILE A 251 -0.32 0.32 15.92
N TYR A 252 -1.19 1.32 16.06
CA TYR A 252 -2.65 1.09 16.16
C TYR A 252 -3.16 0.33 14.94
N SER A 253 -2.85 0.81 13.73
CA SER A 253 -3.28 0.18 12.49
C SER A 253 -2.76 -1.25 12.36
N LEU A 254 -1.51 -1.51 12.74
CA LEU A 254 -0.97 -2.87 12.77
C LEU A 254 -1.68 -3.76 13.80
N GLY A 255 -2.10 -3.20 14.94
CA GLY A 255 -2.92 -3.91 15.93
C GLY A 255 -4.28 -4.34 15.36
N VAL A 256 -4.95 -3.46 14.60
CA VAL A 256 -6.19 -3.79 13.89
C VAL A 256 -5.95 -4.91 12.87
N VAL A 257 -4.85 -4.84 12.12
CA VAL A 257 -4.45 -5.89 11.16
C VAL A 257 -4.20 -7.22 11.88
N LEU A 258 -3.42 -7.23 12.95
CA LEU A 258 -3.14 -8.43 13.75
C LEU A 258 -4.44 -9.04 14.30
N TYR A 259 -5.34 -8.21 14.83
CA TYR A 259 -6.64 -8.68 15.30
C TYR A 259 -7.40 -9.39 14.17
N GLU A 260 -7.48 -8.78 12.98
CA GLU A 260 -8.18 -9.38 11.85
C GLU A 260 -7.53 -10.70 11.39
N MET A 261 -6.20 -10.76 11.37
CA MET A 261 -5.46 -11.98 11.02
C MET A 261 -5.80 -13.14 11.94
N LEU A 262 -5.98 -12.87 13.24
CA LEU A 262 -6.28 -13.89 14.24
C LEU A 262 -7.78 -14.17 14.32
N ALA A 263 -8.62 -13.15 14.37
CA ALA A 263 -10.05 -13.27 14.59
C ALA A 263 -10.85 -13.57 13.31
N GLY A 264 -10.25 -13.37 12.13
CA GLY A 264 -10.89 -13.51 10.82
C GLY A 264 -11.89 -12.40 10.47
N GLU A 265 -12.05 -11.41 11.34
CA GLU A 265 -12.84 -10.20 11.12
C GLU A 265 -12.18 -9.04 11.86
N ARG A 266 -12.45 -7.81 11.42
CA ARG A 266 -11.97 -6.59 12.07
C ARG A 266 -12.57 -6.40 13.47
N PRO A 267 -11.94 -5.61 14.35
CA PRO A 267 -12.52 -5.19 15.62
C PRO A 267 -13.88 -4.53 15.39
N LYS A 268 -14.86 -4.84 16.26
CA LYS A 268 -16.18 -4.20 16.32
C LYS A 268 -16.24 -3.34 17.58
N GLU A 269 -17.30 -2.53 17.75
CA GLU A 269 -17.51 -1.71 18.96
C GLU A 269 -17.33 -2.51 20.26
N ASN A 270 -17.80 -3.76 20.28
CA ASN A 270 -17.52 -4.72 21.35
C ASN A 270 -16.42 -5.69 20.92
N ILE A 271 -15.17 -5.32 21.19
CA ILE A 271 -13.98 -6.12 20.86
C ILE A 271 -14.01 -7.42 21.68
N THR A 272 -13.91 -8.55 21.00
CA THR A 272 -13.72 -9.86 21.64
C THR A 272 -12.25 -10.22 21.53
N PRO A 273 -11.51 -10.40 22.64
CA PRO A 273 -10.07 -10.68 22.59
C PRO A 273 -9.73 -11.89 21.70
N PRO A 274 -8.64 -11.84 20.91
CA PRO A 274 -8.21 -12.94 20.04
C PRO A 274 -8.12 -14.30 20.75
N SER A 275 -7.66 -14.34 22.00
CA SER A 275 -7.55 -15.59 22.78
C SER A 275 -8.89 -16.31 23.03
N LYS A 276 -10.01 -15.57 22.97
CA LYS A 276 -11.36 -16.14 23.12
C LYS A 276 -11.92 -16.66 21.80
N ARG A 277 -11.26 -16.37 20.68
CA ARG A 277 -11.71 -16.75 19.33
C ARG A 277 -10.84 -17.81 18.69
N VAL A 278 -9.54 -17.79 18.97
CA VAL A 278 -8.56 -18.74 18.44
C VAL A 278 -7.66 -19.21 19.57
N GLN A 279 -7.15 -20.44 19.47
CA GLN A 279 -6.20 -20.98 20.43
C GLN A 279 -4.85 -20.27 20.27
N VAL A 280 -4.66 -19.20 21.02
CA VAL A 280 -3.43 -18.40 21.13
C VAL A 280 -3.05 -18.21 22.60
N ASP A 281 -1.79 -17.84 22.84
CA ASP A 281 -1.35 -17.44 24.17
C ASP A 281 -2.14 -16.21 24.63
N ILE A 282 -2.70 -16.26 25.84
CA ILE A 282 -3.55 -15.18 26.37
C ILE A 282 -2.80 -13.86 26.52
N ARG A 283 -1.46 -13.90 26.63
CA ARG A 283 -0.62 -12.69 26.68
C ARG A 283 -0.69 -11.84 25.42
N ILE A 284 -1.26 -12.34 24.31
CA ILE A 284 -1.51 -11.53 23.12
C ILE A 284 -2.63 -10.49 23.32
N ASP A 285 -3.45 -10.68 24.36
CA ASP A 285 -4.53 -9.77 24.72
C ASP A 285 -4.09 -8.69 25.73
N GLU A 286 -2.90 -8.83 26.33
CA GLU A 286 -2.31 -7.89 27.32
C GLU A 286 -1.42 -6.84 26.65
#